data_AF-A0A844GFI7-F1
#
_entry.id   AF-A0A844GFI7-F1
#
_cell.length_a   1.000
_cell.length_b   1.000
_cell.length_c   1.000
_cell.angle_alpha   90.00
_cell.angle_beta   90.00
_cell.angle_gamma   90.00
#
_symmetry.space_group_name_H-M   'P 1'
#
loop_
_entity.id
_entity.type
_entity.pdbx_description
1 polymer ?
#
loop_
_entity_poly.entity_id
_entity_poly.type
_entity_poly.pdbx_seq_one_letter_code
_entity_poly.pdbx_strand_id
1 'polypeptide(L)'
;MRLEKVQEALNTKNIKYEYTEENGCGSLDFMFRGLRFHVWEYEDRVWGAETNVFEAGRSQDIEGDYEEIISREILSWPDMMPGMQ
;
A
#
# COMPACT_ATOMS: atom_id res chain seq x y z
N MET A 1 -2.32 14.71 2.60
CA MET A 1 -1.73 13.80 1.59
C MET A 1 -2.68 12.61 1.48
N ARG A 2 -2.62 11.79 0.43
CA ARG A 2 -3.44 10.59 0.32
C ARG A 2 -2.71 9.37 0.87
N LEU A 3 -3.43 8.31 1.25
CA LEU A 3 -2.85 7.05 1.73
C LEU A 3 -1.96 7.21 2.98
N GLU A 4 -2.26 8.16 3.87
CA GLU A 4 -1.39 8.53 5.00
C GLU A 4 -1.16 7.33 5.94
N LYS A 5 -2.18 6.52 6.25
CA LYS A 5 -2.02 5.35 7.14
C LYS A 5 -1.16 4.26 6.49
N VAL A 6 -1.29 4.07 5.19
CA VAL A 6 -0.49 3.09 4.44
C VAL A 6 0.97 3.54 4.39
N GLN A 7 1.22 4.84 4.18
CA GLN A 7 2.55 5.42 4.24
C GLN A 7 3.18 5.28 5.64
N GLU A 8 2.42 5.53 6.72
CA GLU A 8 2.89 5.31 8.09
C GLU A 8 3.25 3.84 8.36
N ALA A 9 2.44 2.89 7.87
CA ALA A 9 2.71 1.46 8.00
C ALA A 9 4.01 1.05 7.27
N LEU A 10 4.20 1.53 6.04
CA LEU A 10 5.43 1.28 5.26
C LEU A 10 6.66 1.87 5.96
N ASN A 11 6.57 3.11 6.44
CA ASN A 11 7.64 3.77 7.20
C ASN A 11 7.97 3.01 8.50
N THR A 12 6.95 2.56 9.23
CA THR A 12 7.11 1.73 10.45
C THR A 12 7.85 0.43 10.15
N LYS A 13 7.58 -0.18 9.00
CA LYS A 13 8.26 -1.40 8.51
C LYS A 13 9.60 -1.13 7.83
N ASN A 14 10.02 0.13 7.74
CA ASN A 14 11.20 0.57 7.00
C ASN A 14 11.21 0.06 5.54
N ILE A 15 10.03 0.04 4.92
CA ILE A 15 9.83 -0.31 3.52
C ILE A 15 9.81 0.98 2.70
N LYS A 16 10.74 1.09 1.74
CA LYS A 16 10.78 2.22 0.82
C LYS A 16 9.65 2.09 -0.20
N TYR A 17 9.07 3.22 -0.56
CA TYR A 17 7.98 3.31 -1.53
C TYR A 17 8.15 4.54 -2.41
N GLU A 18 7.55 4.48 -3.58
CA GLU A 18 7.30 5.62 -4.45
C GLU A 18 5.86 6.07 -4.23
N TYR A 19 5.66 7.38 -4.08
CA TYR A 19 4.34 8.00 -3.94
C TYR A 19 4.10 8.93 -5.12
N THR A 20 2.91 8.81 -5.71
CA THR A 20 2.41 9.76 -6.70
C THR A 20 0.99 10.16 -6.32
N GLU A 21 0.60 11.40 -6.61
CA GLU A 21 -0.76 11.89 -6.40
C GLU A 21 -1.22 12.59 -7.67
N GLU A 22 -2.29 12.10 -8.28
CA GLU A 22 -2.87 12.65 -9.50
C GLU A 22 -4.38 12.76 -9.35
N ASN A 23 -4.94 13.92 -9.71
CA ASN A 23 -6.38 14.18 -9.65
C ASN A 23 -7.04 13.87 -8.29
N GLY A 24 -6.30 14.05 -7.18
CA GLY A 24 -6.79 13.79 -5.82
C GLY A 24 -6.78 12.33 -5.39
N CYS A 25 -6.27 11.41 -6.22
CA CYS A 25 -6.03 10.01 -5.90
C CYS A 25 -4.53 9.76 -5.70
N GLY A 26 -4.18 9.09 -4.62
CA GLY A 26 -2.82 8.66 -4.32
C GLY A 26 -2.50 7.27 -4.88
N SER A 27 -1.26 7.06 -5.27
CA SER A 27 -0.69 5.75 -5.57
C SER A 27 0.59 5.52 -4.78
N LEU A 28 0.76 4.28 -4.35
CA LEU A 28 1.98 3.78 -3.72
C LEU A 28 2.46 2.55 -4.48
N ASP A 29 3.74 2.54 -4.83
CA ASP A 29 4.43 1.40 -5.42
C ASP A 29 5.66 1.08 -4.57
N PHE A 30 5.84 -0.19 -4.21
CA PHE A 30 6.96 -0.58 -3.34
C PHE A 30 7.39 -2.03 -3.56
N MET A 31 8.59 -2.35 -3.05
CA MET A 31 9.12 -3.71 -3.06
C MET A 31 9.26 -4.24 -1.64
N PHE A 32 8.88 -5.50 -1.45
CA PHE A 32 9.10 -6.22 -0.22
C PHE A 32 9.53 -7.66 -0.54
N ARG A 33 10.71 -8.06 -0.02
CA ARG A 33 11.30 -9.40 -0.24
C ARG A 33 11.36 -9.84 -1.71
N GLY A 34 11.66 -8.91 -2.61
CA GLY A 34 11.78 -9.17 -4.06
C GLY A 34 10.46 -9.21 -4.83
N LEU A 35 9.33 -8.98 -4.16
CA LEU A 35 8.00 -8.88 -4.77
C LEU A 35 7.57 -7.42 -4.88
N ARG A 36 6.85 -7.08 -5.94
CA ARG A 36 6.30 -5.73 -6.17
C ARG A 36 4.86 -5.66 -5.69
N PHE A 37 4.56 -4.58 -4.98
CA PHE A 37 3.24 -4.31 -4.45
C PHE A 37 2.78 -2.91 -4.83
N HIS A 38 1.46 -2.73 -4.94
CA HIS A 38 0.85 -1.44 -5.19
C HIS A 38 -0.40 -1.21 -4.34
N VAL A 39 -0.70 0.07 -4.14
CA VAL A 39 -1.98 0.58 -3.61
C VAL A 39 -2.35 1.80 -4.46
N TRP A 40 -3.39 1.69 -5.27
CA TRP A 40 -3.81 2.73 -6.20
C TRP A 40 -5.24 3.16 -5.87
N GLU A 41 -5.40 4.37 -5.34
CA GLU A 41 -6.73 4.91 -5.06
C GLU A 41 -7.52 5.18 -6.34
N TYR A 42 -8.83 5.03 -6.23
CA TYR A 42 -9.79 5.52 -7.20
C TYR A 42 -11.00 6.13 -6.51
N GLU A 43 -11.67 7.02 -7.23
CA GLU A 43 -12.99 7.55 -6.88
C GLU A 43 -13.93 7.33 -8.08
N ASP A 44 -14.73 6.25 -8.05
CA ASP A 44 -15.81 6.02 -9.01
C ASP A 44 -17.11 5.72 -8.27
N ARG A 45 -17.87 6.78 -7.97
CA ARG A 45 -19.09 6.79 -7.12
C ARG A 45 -18.87 6.40 -5.66
N VAL A 46 -17.82 5.65 -5.38
CA VAL A 46 -17.30 5.25 -4.08
C VAL A 46 -15.79 5.44 -4.07
N TRP A 47 -15.24 5.62 -2.87
CA TRP A 47 -13.80 5.65 -2.65
C TRP A 47 -13.29 4.24 -2.41
N GLY A 48 -12.20 3.89 -3.08
CA GLY A 48 -11.53 2.61 -2.91
C GLY A 48 -10.08 2.64 -3.36
N ALA A 49 -9.43 1.48 -3.27
CA ALA A 49 -8.11 1.27 -3.82
C ALA A 49 -7.98 -0.12 -4.46
N GLU A 50 -7.37 -0.18 -5.65
CA GLU A 50 -6.85 -1.42 -6.21
C GLU A 50 -5.52 -1.74 -5.50
N THR A 51 -5.37 -2.98 -5.03
CA THR A 51 -4.15 -3.40 -4.35
C THR A 51 -3.88 -4.90 -4.48
N ASN A 52 -2.61 -5.28 -4.47
CA ASN A 52 -2.16 -6.67 -4.38
C ASN A 52 -1.44 -6.98 -3.05
N VAL A 53 -1.62 -6.16 -2.02
CA VAL A 53 -0.94 -6.30 -0.71
C VAL A 53 -1.19 -7.68 -0.07
N PHE A 54 -2.41 -8.22 -0.17
CA PHE A 54 -2.72 -9.51 0.46
C PHE A 54 -2.12 -10.72 -0.26
N GLU A 55 -1.95 -10.63 -1.58
CA GLU A 55 -1.42 -11.71 -2.41
C GLU A 55 -0.62 -11.10 -3.57
N ALA A 56 0.71 -11.19 -3.47
CA ALA A 56 1.60 -10.61 -4.47
C ALA A 56 1.28 -11.13 -5.88
N GLY A 57 1.07 -10.20 -6.82
CA GLY A 57 0.72 -10.53 -8.20
C GLY A 57 -0.78 -10.76 -8.45
N ARG A 58 -1.63 -10.63 -7.43
CA ARG A 58 -3.09 -10.69 -7.57
C ARG A 58 -3.77 -9.45 -6.99
N SER A 59 -4.17 -8.53 -7.86
CA SER A 59 -4.93 -7.34 -7.48
C SER A 59 -6.34 -7.69 -7.01
N GLN A 60 -6.85 -6.88 -6.08
CA GLN A 60 -8.24 -6.82 -5.66
C GLN A 60 -8.63 -5.38 -5.32
N ASP A 61 -9.93 -5.12 -5.35
CA ASP A 61 -10.51 -3.83 -4.98
C ASP A 61 -10.96 -3.83 -3.51
N ILE A 62 -10.65 -2.75 -2.80
CA ILE A 62 -11.15 -2.51 -1.44
C ILE A 62 -11.83 -1.15 -1.43
N GLU A 63 -13.13 -1.14 -1.17
CA GLU A 63 -13.93 0.07 -1.01
C GLU A 63 -14.10 0.44 0.47
N GLY A 64 -14.33 1.72 0.77
CA GLY A 64 -14.59 2.20 2.13
C GLY A 64 -13.32 2.39 2.96
N ASP A 65 -13.13 1.62 4.03
CA ASP A 65 -12.00 1.78 4.96
C ASP A 65 -10.68 1.15 4.42
N TYR A 66 -10.37 1.32 3.14
CA TYR A 66 -9.24 0.66 2.47
C TYR A 66 -7.89 1.00 3.11
N GLU A 67 -7.66 2.25 3.51
CA GLU A 67 -6.41 2.64 4.18
C GLU A 67 -6.18 1.86 5.48
N GLU A 68 -7.21 1.67 6.29
CA GLU A 68 -7.12 0.92 7.55
C GLU A 68 -6.87 -0.57 7.28
N ILE A 69 -7.57 -1.15 6.30
CA ILE A 69 -7.46 -2.56 5.95
C ILE A 69 -6.05 -2.87 5.42
N ILE A 70 -5.55 -2.05 4.50
CA ILE A 70 -4.24 -2.24 3.85
C ILE A 70 -3.10 -1.97 4.84
N SER A 71 -3.17 -0.90 5.63
CA SER A 71 -2.12 -0.58 6.61
C SER A 71 -1.98 -1.66 7.68
N ARG A 72 -3.10 -2.23 8.16
CA ARG A 72 -3.07 -3.35 9.12
C ARG A 72 -2.43 -4.60 8.53
N GLU A 73 -2.68 -4.90 7.26
CA GLU A 73 -2.03 -6.01 6.56
C GLU A 73 -0.52 -5.81 6.49
N ILE A 74 -0.05 -4.64 6.04
CA ILE A 74 1.38 -4.30 5.98
C ILE A 74 2.03 -4.39 7.37
N LEU A 75 1.36 -3.89 8.41
CA LEU A 75 1.86 -3.97 9.79
C LEU A 75 1.95 -5.42 10.31
N SER A 76 1.15 -6.35 9.77
CA SER A 76 1.18 -7.77 10.11
C SER A 76 2.37 -8.52 9.51
N TRP A 77 2.97 -7.99 8.44
CA TRP A 77 4.12 -8.61 7.79
C TRP A 77 5.35 -8.65 8.70
N PRO A 78 6.23 -9.65 8.51
CA PRO A 78 7.50 -9.67 9.22
C PRO A 78 8.36 -8.45 8.85
N ASP A 79 9.12 -7.93 9.81
CA ASP A 79 10.01 -6.80 9.54
C ASP A 79 11.09 -7.15 8.51
N MET A 80 11.60 -6.13 7.80
CA MET A 80 12.77 -6.28 6.95
C MET A 80 13.99 -6.65 7.80
N MET A 81 14.59 -7.81 7.53
CA MET A 81 15.80 -8.22 8.23
C MET A 81 16.96 -7.27 7.87
N PRO A 82 17.81 -6.88 8.84
CA PRO A 82 18.98 -6.06 8.55
C PRO A 82 19.89 -6.77 7.53
N GLY A 83 20.16 -6.12 6.40
CA GLY A 83 21.10 -6.61 5.37
C GLY A 83 20.50 -6.98 4.02
N MET A 84 19.18 -6.87 3.83
CA MET A 84 18.55 -6.98 2.50
C MET A 84 18.06 -5.58 2.07
N GLN A 85 18.91 -4.83 1.35
CA GLN A 85 18.53 -3.60 0.66
C GLN A 85 18.98 -3.64 -0.79
#